data_AF-K7MLK7-F1
#
_entry.id   AF-K7MLK7-F1
#
_cell.length_a   1.000
_cell.length_b   1.000
_cell.length_c   1.000
_cell.angle_alpha   90.00
_cell.angle_beta   90.00
_cell.angle_gamma   90.00
#
_symmetry.space_group_name_H-M   'P 1'
#
loop_
_entity.id
_entity.type
_entity.pdbx_description
1 polymer ?
#
loop_
_entity_poly.entity_id
_entity_poly.type
_entity_poly.pdbx_seq_one_letter_code
_entity_poly.pdbx_strand_id
1 'polypeptide(L)'
;MEFFSHSLDFQLQQNRSIVRLSPTHINLQKIDISYYCSNEKRVDLLLAEPFYVGHDGMLPWQNLRFWKDRTTLSDILSEDALIIPCKGILRACAVSLPDLWKSRCCLSNVEGFDHSVVNATLGACGHLPDLEEGPCLPFFVWQCGEFDVLSETFDVMEFDFSKQICQCQGKSQVKFTKTGVCHGFVLWINWVMDLQNSVVISTGPGHSFPFPTLTKAMKPHSSIQHLWQKL
;
A
#
# COMPACT_ATOMS: atom_id res chain seq x y z
N MET A 1 -16.74 8.42 4.41
CA MET A 1 -16.49 9.39 5.49
C MET A 1 -15.62 10.49 4.92
N GLU A 2 -16.09 11.73 5.02
CA GLU A 2 -15.43 12.94 4.50
C GLU A 2 -14.09 13.18 5.20
N PHE A 3 -13.00 13.26 4.43
CA PHE A 3 -11.64 13.46 4.96
C PHE A 3 -10.82 14.40 4.08
N PHE A 4 -11.27 15.63 3.80
CA PHE A 4 -10.39 16.60 3.10
C PHE A 4 -10.75 18.04 3.45
N SER A 5 -9.90 18.71 4.23
CA SER A 5 -9.74 20.17 4.12
C SER A 5 -8.42 20.63 4.76
N HIS A 6 -8.24 20.48 6.08
CA HIS A 6 -7.21 21.27 6.77
C HIS A 6 -5.76 20.77 6.70
N SER A 7 -5.51 19.47 6.48
CA SER A 7 -4.14 18.95 6.32
C SER A 7 -3.57 19.15 4.91
N LEU A 8 -4.41 19.55 3.95
CA LEU A 8 -4.05 19.59 2.53
C LEU A 8 -3.20 20.82 2.19
N ASP A 9 -3.45 21.96 2.84
CA ASP A 9 -2.81 23.25 2.50
C ASP A 9 -1.31 23.30 2.83
N PHE A 10 -0.87 22.68 3.93
CA PHE A 10 0.55 22.71 4.32
C PHE A 10 1.43 21.78 3.46
N GLN A 11 0.85 20.70 2.94
CA GLN A 11 1.51 19.72 2.07
C GLN A 11 1.49 20.12 0.59
N LEU A 12 0.61 21.05 0.19
CA LEU A 12 0.52 21.55 -1.19
C LEU A 12 1.76 22.38 -1.60
N GLN A 13 2.51 22.94 -0.65
CA GLN A 13 3.68 23.79 -0.95
C GLN A 13 4.97 23.02 -1.27
N GLN A 14 5.16 21.78 -0.83
CA GLN A 14 6.53 21.25 -0.76
C GLN A 14 7.09 20.54 -2.00
N ASN A 15 6.31 19.96 -2.92
CA ASN A 15 6.92 19.27 -4.07
C ASN A 15 5.95 19.13 -5.24
N ARG A 16 5.80 20.20 -6.03
CA ARG A 16 5.35 20.07 -7.41
C ARG A 16 6.56 20.28 -8.32
N SER A 17 7.07 19.18 -8.88
CA SER A 17 8.20 19.21 -9.81
C SER A 17 7.78 18.45 -11.06
N ILE A 18 7.57 19.15 -12.18
CA ILE A 18 7.44 18.53 -13.50
C ILE A 18 8.81 18.64 -14.17
N VAL A 19 9.35 17.50 -14.59
CA VAL A 19 10.67 17.41 -15.25
C VAL A 19 10.47 17.44 -16.76
N ARG A 20 11.05 18.42 -17.44
CA ARG A 20 11.06 18.48 -18.91
C ARG A 20 12.30 17.79 -19.45
N LEU A 21 12.12 16.83 -20.36
CA LEU A 21 13.21 16.21 -21.09
C LEU A 21 13.36 16.89 -22.47
N SER A 22 14.57 17.34 -22.78
CA SER A 22 14.95 17.88 -24.10
C SER A 22 15.66 16.77 -24.90
N PRO A 23 15.45 16.67 -26.23
CA PRO A 23 16.04 15.60 -27.05
C PRO A 23 17.57 15.59 -27.12
N THR A 24 18.24 16.70 -26.78
CA THR A 24 19.69 16.83 -26.95
C THR A 24 20.47 16.92 -25.65
N HIS A 25 19.84 17.25 -24.51
CA HIS A 25 20.48 17.32 -23.20
C HIS A 25 19.45 17.05 -22.09
N ILE A 26 19.75 16.13 -21.15
CA ILE A 26 18.95 15.97 -19.91
C ILE A 26 19.29 17.14 -19.00
N ASN A 27 18.57 18.25 -19.15
CA ASN A 27 18.68 19.40 -18.26
C ASN A 27 17.49 19.37 -17.30
N LEU A 28 17.73 18.85 -16.09
CA LEU A 28 16.72 18.75 -15.03
C LEU A 28 16.48 20.13 -14.43
N GLN A 29 15.64 20.94 -15.07
CA GLN A 29 15.12 22.16 -14.45
C GLN A 29 13.85 21.82 -13.66
N LYS A 30 13.85 22.20 -12.37
CA LYS A 30 12.64 22.23 -11.55
C LYS A 30 11.76 23.34 -12.11
N ILE A 31 10.77 22.99 -12.93
CA ILE A 31 9.85 23.99 -13.49
C ILE A 31 8.67 24.13 -12.54
N ASP A 32 8.52 25.34 -12.01
CA ASP A 32 7.35 25.74 -11.24
C ASP A 32 6.14 25.80 -12.19
N ILE A 33 5.03 25.18 -11.78
CA ILE A 33 3.83 25.02 -12.64
C ILE A 33 3.25 26.38 -13.03
N SER A 34 3.50 27.41 -12.21
CA SER A 34 3.15 28.81 -12.49
C SER A 34 3.67 29.31 -13.85
N TYR A 35 4.80 28.78 -14.34
CA TYR A 35 5.40 29.17 -15.61
C TYR A 35 4.59 28.72 -16.84
N TYR A 36 3.88 27.59 -16.75
CA TYR A 36 3.10 27.07 -17.87
C TYR A 36 1.75 27.75 -18.02
N CYS A 37 1.12 28.17 -16.91
CA CYS A 37 -0.12 28.93 -16.96
C CYS A 37 -0.01 30.26 -17.73
N SER A 38 1.19 30.82 -17.89
CA SER A 38 1.40 32.13 -18.51
C SER A 38 1.81 32.11 -19.99
N ASN A 39 2.24 30.97 -20.55
CA ASN A 39 2.95 30.95 -21.85
C ASN A 39 2.29 30.12 -22.96
N GLU A 40 1.02 29.69 -22.82
CA GLU A 40 0.30 28.80 -23.76
C GLU A 40 1.01 27.47 -24.11
N LYS A 41 2.15 27.18 -23.48
CA LYS A 41 2.87 25.92 -23.67
C LYS A 41 2.14 24.84 -22.90
N ARG A 42 1.87 23.72 -23.57
CA ARG A 42 1.30 22.53 -22.95
C ARG A 42 2.42 21.55 -22.55
N VAL A 43 2.13 20.68 -21.59
CA VAL A 43 3.03 19.66 -21.08
C VAL A 43 2.80 18.34 -21.81
N ASP A 44 3.82 17.83 -22.50
CA ASP A 44 3.75 16.58 -23.28
C ASP A 44 4.17 15.33 -22.50
N LEU A 45 4.77 15.50 -21.32
CA LEU A 45 5.20 14.41 -20.45
C LEU A 45 4.95 14.77 -18.99
N LEU A 46 4.14 13.96 -18.31
CA LEU A 46 3.98 13.99 -16.86
C LEU A 46 4.58 12.71 -16.28
N LEU A 47 5.67 12.84 -15.57
CA LEU A 47 6.38 11.74 -14.91
C LEU A 47 6.31 11.92 -13.39
N ALA A 48 6.03 10.84 -12.68
CA ALA A 48 6.17 10.76 -11.23
C ALA A 48 6.71 9.39 -10.81
N GLU A 49 7.46 9.39 -9.71
CA GLU A 49 7.50 8.25 -8.81
C GLU A 49 6.38 8.51 -7.79
N PRO A 50 5.27 7.75 -7.79
CA PRO A 50 4.11 8.02 -6.94
C PRO A 50 4.39 7.62 -5.47
N PHE A 51 5.41 8.25 -4.89
CA PHE A 51 5.85 8.16 -3.51
C PHE A 51 5.79 9.55 -2.90
N TYR A 52 5.10 9.64 -1.77
CA TYR A 52 4.90 10.90 -1.06
C TYR A 52 5.49 10.76 0.33
N VAL A 53 6.36 11.70 0.71
CA VAL A 53 6.99 11.71 2.04
C VAL A 53 5.89 11.78 3.12
N GLY A 54 5.97 10.88 4.10
CA GLY A 54 4.98 10.73 5.17
C GLY A 54 3.83 9.78 4.85
N HIS A 55 3.80 9.16 3.66
CA HIS A 55 2.81 8.12 3.31
C HIS A 55 3.32 6.69 3.56
N ASP A 56 4.52 6.53 4.09
CA ASP A 56 5.15 5.23 4.38
C ASP A 56 4.38 4.37 5.38
N GLY A 57 3.62 4.99 6.29
CA GLY A 57 2.70 4.31 7.22
C GLY A 57 1.24 4.33 6.79
N MET A 58 0.93 4.69 5.55
CA MET A 58 -0.45 4.81 5.05
C MET A 58 -0.83 3.63 4.14
N LEU A 59 -2.13 3.50 3.84
CA LEU A 59 -2.61 2.46 2.93
C LEU A 59 -2.10 2.70 1.50
N PRO A 60 -1.79 1.64 0.72
CA PRO A 60 -1.14 1.78 -0.59
C PRO A 60 -1.88 2.70 -1.57
N TRP A 61 -3.21 2.71 -1.53
CA TRP A 61 -4.05 3.56 -2.38
C TRP A 61 -4.01 5.05 -2.04
N GLN A 62 -3.42 5.46 -0.91
CA GLN A 62 -3.16 6.88 -0.63
C GLN A 62 -2.18 7.48 -1.64
N ASN A 63 -1.35 6.67 -2.28
CA ASN A 63 -0.46 7.11 -3.36
C ASN A 63 -1.19 7.36 -4.69
N LEU A 64 -2.49 7.03 -4.79
CA LEU A 64 -3.35 7.50 -5.88
C LEU A 64 -3.58 9.02 -5.85
N ARG A 65 -3.02 9.73 -4.85
CA ARG A 65 -2.81 11.19 -4.90
C ARG A 65 -2.24 11.64 -6.25
N PHE A 66 -1.37 10.84 -6.87
CA PHE A 66 -0.85 11.16 -8.21
C PHE A 66 -1.96 11.32 -9.25
N TRP A 67 -3.00 10.49 -9.21
CA TRP A 67 -4.13 10.58 -10.13
C TRP A 67 -4.92 11.88 -9.96
N LYS A 68 -5.07 12.33 -8.70
CA LYS A 68 -5.68 13.63 -8.36
C LYS A 68 -4.81 14.79 -8.85
N ASP A 69 -3.50 14.73 -8.62
CA ASP A 69 -2.57 15.75 -9.07
C ASP A 69 -2.57 15.84 -10.60
N ARG A 70 -2.44 14.71 -11.29
CA ARG A 70 -2.60 14.60 -12.75
C ARG A 70 -3.90 15.21 -13.24
N THR A 71 -5.02 14.93 -12.58
CA THR A 71 -6.33 15.47 -12.96
C THR A 71 -6.38 16.99 -12.78
N THR A 72 -5.77 17.51 -11.73
CA THR A 72 -5.68 18.96 -11.47
C THR A 72 -4.83 19.67 -12.54
N LEU A 73 -3.92 18.95 -13.20
CA LEU A 73 -3.05 19.46 -14.26
C LEU A 73 -3.65 19.31 -15.66
N SER A 74 -4.90 18.83 -15.79
CA SER A 74 -5.52 18.55 -17.10
C SER A 74 -5.46 19.73 -18.08
N ASP A 75 -5.65 20.96 -17.58
CA ASP A 75 -5.74 22.15 -18.42
C ASP A 75 -4.40 22.55 -19.06
N ILE A 76 -3.28 22.14 -18.44
CA ILE A 76 -1.94 22.43 -18.97
C ILE A 76 -1.32 21.25 -19.72
N LEU A 77 -1.91 20.06 -19.67
CA LEU A 77 -1.45 18.89 -20.43
C LEU A 77 -1.86 19.04 -21.91
N SER A 78 -1.01 18.58 -22.83
CA SER A 78 -1.40 18.39 -24.23
C SER A 78 -2.36 17.20 -24.35
N GLU A 79 -3.12 17.13 -25.45
CA GLU A 79 -4.09 16.04 -25.67
C GLU A 79 -3.39 14.67 -25.74
N ASP A 80 -2.17 14.63 -26.29
CA ASP A 80 -1.35 13.43 -26.44
C ASP A 80 -0.27 13.30 -25.36
N ALA A 81 -0.43 13.98 -24.21
CA ALA A 81 0.57 13.96 -23.16
C ALA A 81 0.81 12.55 -22.62
N LEU A 82 2.07 12.13 -22.59
CA LEU A 82 2.48 10.86 -22.00
C LEU A 82 2.46 10.97 -20.47
N ILE A 83 1.74 10.06 -19.82
CA ILE A 83 1.64 10.01 -18.36
C ILE A 83 2.37 8.76 -17.85
N ILE A 84 3.30 8.94 -16.92
CA ILE A 84 4.08 7.88 -16.29
C ILE A 84 4.02 8.08 -14.77
N PRO A 85 3.53 7.11 -13.97
CA PRO A 85 3.03 5.81 -14.39
C PRO A 85 1.81 5.93 -15.32
N CYS A 86 1.65 5.00 -16.25
CA CYS A 86 0.50 4.95 -17.15
C CYS A 86 -0.77 4.50 -16.42
N LYS A 87 -0.61 3.56 -15.49
CA LYS A 87 -1.68 3.11 -14.60
C LYS A 87 -1.15 2.55 -13.29
N GLY A 88 -2.00 2.59 -12.26
CA GLY A 88 -1.83 1.83 -11.03
C GLY A 88 -2.72 0.59 -11.02
N ILE A 89 -2.25 -0.53 -10.52
CA ILE A 89 -3.03 -1.76 -10.37
C ILE A 89 -3.04 -2.13 -8.88
N LEU A 90 -4.21 -2.10 -8.24
CA LEU A 90 -4.38 -2.62 -6.89
C LEU A 90 -4.41 -4.15 -6.97
N ARG A 91 -3.41 -4.79 -6.37
CA ARG A 91 -3.26 -6.25 -6.35
C ARG A 91 -3.46 -6.78 -4.94
N ALA A 92 -3.85 -8.04 -4.84
CA ALA A 92 -3.98 -8.72 -3.58
C ALA A 92 -3.60 -10.21 -3.65
N CYS A 93 -3.32 -10.80 -2.49
CA CYS A 93 -3.27 -12.24 -2.30
C CYS A 93 -3.78 -12.62 -0.90
N ALA A 94 -4.36 -13.81 -0.78
CA ALA A 94 -4.77 -14.40 0.50
C ALA A 94 -3.54 -14.99 1.20
N VAL A 95 -3.42 -14.75 2.51
CA VAL A 95 -2.21 -15.11 3.26
C VAL A 95 -2.52 -15.72 4.63
N SER A 96 -1.60 -16.55 5.10
CA SER A 96 -1.50 -16.94 6.50
C SER A 96 -0.43 -16.08 7.18
N LEU A 97 -0.82 -15.41 8.27
CA LEU A 97 0.00 -14.50 9.07
C LEU A 97 -0.27 -14.73 10.57
N PRO A 98 0.08 -15.91 11.15
CA PRO A 98 -0.37 -16.29 12.48
C PRO A 98 0.17 -15.37 13.59
N ASP A 99 1.40 -14.85 13.46
CA ASP A 99 1.98 -13.96 14.48
C ASP A 99 1.29 -12.59 14.50
N LEU A 100 1.10 -11.99 13.32
CA LEU A 100 0.33 -10.76 13.19
C LEU A 100 -1.11 -10.95 13.68
N TRP A 101 -1.75 -12.05 13.27
CA TRP A 101 -3.10 -12.39 13.69
C TRP A 101 -3.22 -12.48 15.21
N LYS A 102 -2.33 -13.22 15.88
CA LYS A 102 -2.31 -13.34 17.33
C LYS A 102 -2.10 -11.99 18.02
N SER A 103 -1.20 -11.15 17.50
CA SER A 103 -0.89 -9.84 18.09
C SER A 103 -2.05 -8.84 18.06
N ARG A 104 -3.06 -9.06 17.20
CA ARG A 104 -4.22 -8.19 17.02
C ARG A 104 -5.55 -8.93 17.17
N CYS A 105 -5.54 -10.16 17.66
CA CYS A 105 -6.76 -10.91 17.90
C CYS A 105 -7.53 -10.28 19.07
N CYS A 106 -8.86 -10.32 19.00
CA CYS A 106 -9.71 -9.92 20.13
C CYS A 106 -9.27 -10.67 21.39
N LEU A 107 -9.04 -9.91 22.45
CA LEU A 107 -8.79 -10.42 23.78
C LEU A 107 -10.11 -10.55 24.53
N SER A 108 -10.22 -11.57 25.37
CA SER A 108 -11.35 -11.77 26.28
C SER A 108 -10.81 -11.96 27.68
N ASN A 109 -10.86 -13.18 28.22
CA ASN A 109 -10.25 -13.48 29.51
C ASN A 109 -8.77 -13.86 29.32
N VAL A 110 -7.87 -13.09 29.93
CA VAL A 110 -6.44 -13.37 29.97
C VAL A 110 -6.01 -13.39 31.43
N GLU A 111 -5.46 -14.52 31.91
CA GLU A 111 -5.03 -14.71 33.30
C GLU A 111 -6.10 -14.35 34.35
N GLY A 112 -7.38 -14.57 34.04
CA GLY A 112 -8.51 -14.30 34.94
C GLY A 112 -9.08 -12.88 34.84
N PHE A 113 -8.47 -11.99 34.06
CA PHE A 113 -8.92 -10.62 33.87
C PHE A 113 -9.65 -10.46 32.54
N ASP A 114 -10.71 -9.65 32.52
CA ASP A 114 -11.40 -9.29 31.28
C ASP A 114 -10.69 -8.14 30.57
N HIS A 115 -10.16 -8.43 29.38
CA HIS A 115 -9.46 -7.49 28.51
C HIS A 115 -10.31 -7.03 27.32
N SER A 116 -11.61 -7.35 27.26
CA SER A 116 -12.49 -7.00 26.14
C SER A 116 -12.49 -5.50 25.79
N VAL A 117 -12.36 -4.62 26.80
CA VAL A 117 -12.27 -3.16 26.63
C VAL A 117 -11.07 -2.72 25.76
N VAL A 118 -10.00 -3.51 25.75
CA VAL A 118 -8.79 -3.22 24.97
C VAL A 118 -9.07 -3.33 23.47
N ASN A 119 -9.96 -4.24 23.06
CA ASN A 119 -10.31 -4.45 21.65
C ASN A 119 -10.92 -3.18 21.04
N ALA A 120 -11.80 -2.51 21.78
CA ALA A 120 -12.40 -1.25 21.35
C ALA A 120 -11.38 -0.08 21.35
N THR A 121 -10.38 -0.14 22.21
CA THR A 121 -9.40 0.96 22.40
C THR A 121 -8.24 0.89 21.41
N LEU A 122 -7.67 -0.31 21.18
CA LEU A 122 -6.52 -0.52 20.29
C LEU A 122 -6.92 -1.08 18.91
N GLY A 123 -8.20 -1.42 18.74
CA GLY A 123 -8.71 -2.20 17.61
C GLY A 123 -8.34 -3.68 17.72
N ALA A 124 -9.03 -4.51 16.95
CA ALA A 124 -8.72 -5.92 16.77
C ALA A 124 -8.95 -6.32 15.31
N CYS A 125 -8.39 -7.45 14.88
CA CYS A 125 -8.48 -7.97 13.51
C CYS A 125 -9.07 -9.38 13.45
N GLY A 126 -8.89 -10.15 14.51
CA GLY A 126 -9.30 -11.54 14.56
C GLY A 126 -10.31 -11.81 15.65
N HIS A 127 -11.20 -12.78 15.42
CA HIS A 127 -12.35 -13.07 16.28
C HIS A 127 -13.21 -11.82 16.56
N LEU A 128 -13.37 -10.98 15.53
CA LEU A 128 -14.32 -9.89 15.56
C LEU A 128 -15.75 -10.45 15.61
N PRO A 129 -16.72 -9.72 16.20
CA PRO A 129 -18.13 -10.06 16.10
C PRO A 129 -18.55 -10.19 14.63
N ASP A 130 -19.49 -11.10 14.31
CA ASP A 130 -19.87 -11.44 12.92
C ASP A 130 -20.32 -10.25 12.05
N LEU A 131 -20.67 -9.12 12.67
CA LEU A 131 -21.13 -7.90 12.01
C LEU A 131 -20.02 -6.87 11.76
N GLU A 132 -18.81 -7.08 12.29
CA GLU A 132 -17.71 -6.14 12.17
C GLU A 132 -16.71 -6.56 11.09
N GLU A 133 -16.42 -5.65 10.17
CA GLU A 133 -15.39 -5.85 9.16
C GLU A 133 -14.00 -5.59 9.75
N GLY A 134 -13.05 -6.45 9.39
CA GLY A 134 -11.65 -6.27 9.77
C GLY A 134 -11.05 -5.00 9.16
N PRO A 135 -10.18 -4.28 9.89
CA PRO A 135 -9.57 -3.06 9.38
C PRO A 135 -8.53 -3.34 8.29
N CYS A 136 -8.34 -2.39 7.36
CA CYS A 136 -7.15 -2.35 6.51
C CYS A 136 -5.99 -1.73 7.29
N LEU A 137 -4.87 -2.44 7.39
CA LEU A 137 -3.74 -2.01 8.20
C LEU A 137 -2.46 -1.83 7.35
N PRO A 138 -1.75 -0.69 7.49
CA PRO A 138 -0.54 -0.42 6.75
C PRO A 138 0.66 -1.09 7.41
N PHE A 139 0.84 -2.39 7.16
CA PHE A 139 1.98 -3.14 7.68
C PHE A 139 3.02 -3.45 6.59
N PHE A 140 4.28 -3.43 7.03
CA PHE A 140 5.38 -4.04 6.31
C PHE A 140 5.32 -5.56 6.48
N VAL A 141 4.69 -6.24 5.53
CA VAL A 141 4.43 -7.70 5.60
C VAL A 141 5.70 -8.52 5.85
N TRP A 142 6.85 -8.06 5.37
CA TRP A 142 8.16 -8.70 5.59
C TRP A 142 8.63 -8.68 7.06
N GLN A 143 8.01 -7.87 7.93
CA GLN A 143 8.26 -7.82 9.37
C GLN A 143 7.23 -8.60 10.20
N CYS A 144 6.25 -9.24 9.57
CA CYS A 144 5.10 -9.85 10.26
C CYS A 144 5.32 -11.28 10.75
N GLY A 145 6.57 -11.75 10.83
CA GLY A 145 6.90 -13.10 11.30
C GLY A 145 6.57 -14.17 10.25
N GLU A 146 5.91 -15.24 10.66
CA GLU A 146 5.47 -16.30 9.74
C GLU A 146 4.51 -15.75 8.67
N PHE A 147 4.81 -16.05 7.39
CA PHE A 147 4.04 -15.60 6.24
C PHE A 147 3.97 -16.68 5.16
N ASP A 148 2.76 -17.08 4.82
CA ASP A 148 2.48 -18.02 3.73
C ASP A 148 1.44 -17.46 2.77
N VAL A 149 1.74 -17.47 1.47
CA VAL A 149 0.77 -17.13 0.42
C VAL A 149 -0.10 -18.35 0.12
N LEU A 150 -1.42 -18.19 0.25
CA LEU A 150 -2.43 -19.25 0.11
C LEU A 150 -3.21 -19.20 -1.22
N SER A 151 -3.14 -18.09 -1.96
CA SER A 151 -3.79 -17.91 -3.27
C SER A 151 -2.80 -17.51 -4.35
N GLU A 152 -3.26 -17.51 -5.61
CA GLU A 152 -2.60 -16.70 -6.63
C GLU A 152 -2.71 -15.21 -6.30
N THR A 153 -1.80 -14.39 -6.86
CA THR A 153 -1.95 -12.95 -6.84
C THR A 153 -2.98 -12.54 -7.87
N PHE A 154 -3.95 -11.72 -7.49
CA PHE A 154 -5.02 -11.27 -8.37
C PHE A 154 -5.13 -9.75 -8.35
N ASP A 155 -5.66 -9.20 -9.43
CA ASP A 155 -5.89 -7.77 -9.57
C ASP A 155 -7.28 -7.46 -9.04
N VAL A 156 -7.40 -6.42 -8.22
CA VAL A 156 -8.66 -5.98 -7.59
C VAL A 156 -9.26 -4.82 -8.37
N MET A 157 -8.43 -3.84 -8.73
CA MET A 157 -8.80 -2.64 -9.48
C MET A 157 -7.63 -2.13 -10.31
N GLU A 158 -7.94 -1.48 -11.43
CA GLU A 158 -6.99 -0.75 -12.26
C GLU A 158 -7.36 0.74 -12.29
N PHE A 159 -6.34 1.60 -12.26
CA PHE A 159 -6.47 3.06 -12.27
C PHE A 159 -5.70 3.62 -13.46
N ASP A 160 -6.42 4.00 -14.51
CA ASP A 160 -5.86 4.52 -15.75
C ASP A 160 -5.54 6.03 -15.61
N PHE A 161 -4.25 6.36 -15.56
CA PHE A 161 -3.78 7.74 -15.37
C PHE A 161 -3.73 8.55 -16.66
N SER A 162 -4.06 7.96 -17.81
CA SER A 162 -4.38 8.71 -19.03
C SER A 162 -5.75 9.38 -18.96
N LYS A 163 -6.58 9.03 -17.97
CA LYS A 163 -7.93 9.57 -17.78
C LYS A 163 -7.99 10.42 -16.50
N GLN A 164 -8.96 11.33 -16.46
CA GLN A 164 -9.26 12.06 -15.24
C GLN A 164 -9.78 11.12 -14.16
N ILE A 165 -9.56 11.50 -12.89
CA ILE A 165 -10.04 10.72 -11.76
C ILE A 165 -11.55 10.56 -11.81
N CYS A 166 -12.00 9.33 -11.61
CA CYS A 166 -13.41 9.00 -11.59
C CYS A 166 -13.70 8.00 -10.47
N GLN A 167 -14.97 7.92 -10.08
CA GLN A 167 -15.41 6.91 -9.14
C GLN A 167 -15.31 5.53 -9.79
N CYS A 168 -14.67 4.59 -9.12
CA CYS A 168 -14.49 3.22 -9.58
C CYS A 168 -14.81 2.21 -8.47
N GLN A 169 -15.23 1.01 -8.87
CA GLN A 169 -15.46 -0.13 -7.98
C GLN A 169 -14.92 -1.38 -8.67
N GLY A 170 -14.34 -2.29 -7.88
CA GLY A 170 -13.80 -3.55 -8.36
C GLY A 170 -14.27 -4.72 -7.48
N LYS A 171 -14.37 -5.89 -8.09
CA LYS A 171 -14.63 -7.17 -7.42
C LYS A 171 -13.79 -8.23 -8.11
N SER A 172 -13.13 -9.06 -7.31
CA SER A 172 -12.35 -10.19 -7.80
C SER A 172 -12.69 -11.45 -7.04
N GLN A 173 -12.73 -12.56 -7.77
CA GLN A 173 -12.79 -13.88 -7.17
C GLN A 173 -11.37 -14.38 -6.94
N VAL A 174 -11.12 -14.92 -5.75
CA VAL A 174 -9.82 -15.47 -5.37
C VAL A 174 -9.84 -16.99 -5.47
N LYS A 175 -8.82 -17.57 -6.10
CA LYS A 175 -8.59 -19.01 -6.09
C LYS A 175 -7.46 -19.34 -5.12
N PHE A 176 -7.78 -20.11 -4.10
CA PHE A 176 -6.78 -20.66 -3.18
C PHE A 176 -5.99 -21.76 -3.88
N THR A 177 -4.67 -21.66 -3.80
CA THR A 177 -3.71 -22.61 -4.38
C THR A 177 -3.12 -23.55 -3.33
N LYS A 178 -3.29 -23.22 -2.04
CA LYS A 178 -2.86 -24.02 -0.90
C LYS A 178 -3.94 -24.09 0.17
N THR A 179 -3.95 -25.18 0.93
CA THR A 179 -4.77 -25.33 2.14
C THR A 179 -4.09 -24.63 3.32
N GLY A 180 -4.86 -23.98 4.18
CA GLY A 180 -4.37 -23.33 5.38
C GLY A 180 -5.42 -22.39 5.98
N VAL A 181 -5.08 -21.78 7.11
CA VAL A 181 -5.92 -20.74 7.73
C VAL A 181 -5.58 -19.40 7.08
N CYS A 182 -6.56 -18.82 6.38
CA CYS A 182 -6.47 -17.49 5.82
C CYS A 182 -6.71 -16.46 6.93
N HIS A 183 -5.65 -15.76 7.32
CA HIS A 183 -5.73 -14.72 8.35
C HIS A 183 -6.11 -13.35 7.75
N GLY A 184 -5.92 -13.16 6.44
CA GLY A 184 -6.32 -11.94 5.76
C GLY A 184 -5.83 -11.87 4.32
N PHE A 185 -6.03 -10.70 3.71
CA PHE A 185 -5.51 -10.36 2.40
C PHE A 185 -4.43 -9.29 2.52
N VAL A 186 -3.34 -9.46 1.80
CA VAL A 186 -2.33 -8.40 1.62
C VAL A 186 -2.69 -7.65 0.35
N LEU A 187 -2.74 -6.32 0.42
CA LEU A 187 -3.01 -5.45 -0.72
C LEU A 187 -1.81 -4.54 -1.00
N TRP A 188 -1.52 -4.28 -2.28
CA TRP A 188 -0.45 -3.38 -2.70
C TRP A 188 -0.74 -2.79 -4.09
N ILE A 189 0.05 -1.81 -4.53
CA ILE A 189 -0.08 -1.27 -5.88
C ILE A 189 1.12 -1.67 -6.74
N ASN A 190 0.83 -2.11 -7.96
CA ASN A 190 1.79 -2.18 -9.05
C ASN A 190 1.66 -0.93 -9.92
N TRP A 191 2.76 -0.22 -10.13
CA TRP A 191 2.85 0.94 -11.01
C TRP A 191 3.36 0.51 -12.37
N VAL A 192 2.56 0.70 -13.40
CA VAL A 192 2.94 0.42 -14.77
C VAL A 192 3.60 1.65 -15.37
N MET A 193 4.85 1.54 -15.77
CA MET A 193 5.70 2.69 -16.14
C MET A 193 5.77 2.94 -17.64
N ASP A 194 5.18 2.07 -18.46
CA ASP A 194 5.20 2.13 -19.91
C ASP A 194 3.87 1.70 -20.53
N LEU A 195 3.62 2.12 -21.77
CA LEU A 195 2.38 1.80 -22.50
C LEU A 195 2.28 0.32 -22.87
N GLN A 196 3.40 -0.39 -22.95
CA GLN A 196 3.44 -1.82 -23.28
C GLN A 196 3.26 -2.72 -22.05
N ASN A 197 3.11 -2.15 -20.85
CA ASN A 197 3.07 -2.87 -19.57
C ASN A 197 4.29 -3.77 -19.33
N SER A 198 5.45 -3.45 -19.92
CA SER A 198 6.67 -4.25 -19.79
C SER A 198 7.49 -3.88 -18.55
N VAL A 199 7.33 -2.65 -18.04
CA VAL A 199 8.02 -2.14 -16.86
C VAL A 199 7.01 -1.91 -15.76
N VAL A 200 7.04 -2.77 -14.74
CA VAL A 200 6.13 -2.70 -13.59
C VAL A 200 6.94 -2.60 -12.31
N ILE A 201 6.69 -1.55 -11.54
CA ILE A 201 7.26 -1.38 -10.20
C ILE A 201 6.22 -1.86 -9.19
N SER A 202 6.54 -2.92 -8.45
CA SER A 202 5.65 -3.45 -7.41
C SER A 202 6.00 -2.89 -6.04
N THR A 203 5.00 -2.44 -5.28
CA THR A 203 5.15 -2.14 -3.85
C THR A 203 4.79 -3.32 -2.94
N GLY A 204 4.50 -4.48 -3.54
CA GLY A 204 4.05 -5.67 -2.83
C GLY A 204 5.17 -6.56 -2.32
N PRO A 205 4.82 -7.64 -1.60
CA PRO A 205 5.78 -8.68 -1.27
C PRO A 205 6.31 -9.34 -2.56
N GLY A 206 7.61 -9.22 -2.82
CA GLY A 206 8.26 -9.83 -3.98
C GLY A 206 8.44 -11.34 -3.85
N HIS A 207 8.69 -12.02 -4.99
CA HIS A 207 9.04 -13.45 -5.00
C HIS A 207 10.34 -13.78 -4.24
N SER A 208 11.17 -12.76 -3.98
CA SER A 208 12.49 -12.89 -3.36
C SER A 208 12.47 -12.86 -1.83
N PHE A 209 11.36 -13.23 -1.20
CA PHE A 209 11.32 -13.50 0.23
C PHE A 209 11.32 -15.01 0.48
N PRO A 210 12.46 -15.71 0.38
CA PRO A 210 12.62 -16.93 1.15
C PRO A 210 12.73 -16.47 2.60
N PHE A 211 11.64 -16.59 3.36
CA PHE A 211 11.80 -16.67 4.81
C PHE A 211 12.82 -17.80 5.05
N PRO A 212 13.95 -17.54 5.73
CA PRO A 212 14.76 -18.64 6.19
C PRO A 212 13.85 -19.39 7.15
N THR A 213 13.41 -20.58 6.74
CA THR A 213 12.70 -21.50 7.61
C THR A 213 13.57 -21.60 8.86
N LEU A 214 13.11 -21.02 9.98
CA LEU A 214 13.74 -21.19 11.29
C LEU A 214 13.44 -22.62 11.79
N THR A 215 13.69 -23.62 10.94
CA THR A 215 13.83 -25.04 11.29
C THR A 215 15.25 -25.33 11.76
N LYS A 216 15.89 -24.37 12.44
CA LYS A 216 16.92 -24.68 13.43
C LYS A 216 16.32 -24.38 14.80
N ALA A 217 15.83 -25.45 15.41
CA ALA A 217 15.48 -25.54 16.81
C ALA A 217 16.37 -24.62 17.67
N MET A 218 15.78 -23.56 18.23
CA MET A 218 16.17 -23.14 19.57
C MET A 218 15.76 -24.31 20.48
N LYS A 219 16.70 -25.23 20.73
CA LYS A 219 16.59 -26.09 21.90
C LYS A 219 16.34 -25.18 23.09
N PRO A 220 15.34 -25.45 23.95
CA PRO A 220 15.17 -24.68 25.16
C PRO A 220 16.48 -24.79 25.94
N HIS A 221 17.15 -23.65 26.13
CA HIS A 221 18.29 -23.56 27.03
C HIS A 221 17.76 -23.96 28.41
N SER A 222 18.27 -25.06 28.95
CA SER A 222 17.86 -25.70 30.20
C SER A 222 18.23 -24.88 31.45
N SER A 223 18.07 -23.55 31.39
CA SER A 223 18.53 -22.62 32.42
C SER A 223 17.46 -21.60 32.86
N ILE A 224 16.24 -21.63 32.29
CA ILE A 224 15.16 -20.70 32.65
C ILE A 224 14.00 -21.39 33.42
N GLN A 225 14.08 -22.69 33.70
CA GLN A 225 13.06 -23.38 34.53
C GLN A 225 13.18 -23.17 36.04
N HIS A 226 14.16 -22.40 36.53
CA HIS A 226 14.34 -22.16 37.98
C HIS A 226 13.85 -20.81 38.51
N LEU A 227 13.20 -19.97 37.68
CA LEU A 227 12.72 -18.65 38.14
C LEU A 227 11.20 -18.50 38.35
N TRP A 228 10.39 -19.55 38.17
CA TRP A 228 8.93 -19.50 38.36
C TRP A 228 8.38 -20.41 39.47
N GLN A 229 9.21 -20.80 40.45
CA GLN A 229 8.78 -21.58 41.63
C GLN A 229 9.03 -20.89 42.99
N LYS A 230 9.21 -19.56 43.00
CA LYS A 230 9.28 -18.77 44.26
C LYS A 230 8.56 -17.43 44.13
N LEU A 231 7.25 -17.50 43.97
CA LEU A 231 6.25 -16.52 44.42
C LEU A 231 4.99 -17.33 44.80
#